data_AF-A0A9J6DAZ1-F1
#
_entry.id   AF-A0A9J6DAZ1-F1
#
_cell.length_a   1.000
_cell.length_b   1.000
_cell.length_c   1.000
_cell.angle_alpha   90.00
_cell.angle_beta   90.00
_cell.angle_gamma   90.00
#
_symmetry.space_group_name_H-M   'P 1'
#
loop_
_entity.id
_entity.type
_entity.pdbx_description
1 polymer ?
#
loop_
_entity_poly.entity_id
_entity_poly.type
_entity_poly.pdbx_seq_one_letter_code
_entity_poly.pdbx_strand_id
1 'polypeptide(L)'
;MASETVVVTGTPGTHVGLLGVDQALYLLRKKDLLTRDTLFQSLDSKDLGCGAGGGVDAAEALSSAGVVLLTEKYVSNTLRSVEEYEDETLRMCCFRGQRKDKLLRSCDDRVDILKKYMELGNPNIKQDCVDAFKRDDGRAELSASLPSSITTWEVIAVSISPSGGVCATNPLEILAMKKFFIEVNVPYSVVKNEQIEIPATVYNYGQKPVEVRKAH
;
A
#
# COMPACT_ATOMS: atom_id res chain seq x y z
N MET A 1 -12.49 5.18 -22.26
CA MET A 1 -11.26 4.81 -21.52
C MET A 1 -11.61 3.65 -20.62
N ALA A 2 -10.73 2.65 -20.49
CA ALA A 2 -10.96 1.54 -19.57
C ALA A 2 -10.68 2.01 -18.13
N SER A 3 -11.55 1.65 -17.20
CA SER A 3 -11.35 1.85 -15.76
C SER A 3 -10.99 0.52 -15.13
N GLU A 4 -9.94 0.51 -14.32
CA GLU A 4 -9.53 -0.62 -13.48
C GLU A 4 -9.76 -0.24 -12.01
N THR A 5 -10.13 -1.23 -11.20
CA THR A 5 -10.31 -1.04 -9.76
C THR A 5 -9.23 -1.82 -9.03
N VAL A 6 -8.38 -1.10 -8.31
CA VAL A 6 -7.34 -1.68 -7.46
C VAL A 6 -7.86 -1.76 -6.04
N VAL A 7 -7.90 -2.96 -5.49
CA VAL A 7 -8.30 -3.20 -4.10
C VAL A 7 -7.05 -3.28 -3.23
N VAL A 8 -6.98 -2.40 -2.23
CA VAL A 8 -5.91 -2.35 -1.24
C VAL A 8 -6.45 -2.88 0.08
N THR A 9 -5.75 -3.86 0.66
CA THR A 9 -6.10 -4.45 1.95
C THR A 9 -4.97 -4.24 2.95
N GLY A 10 -5.26 -3.68 4.12
CA GLY A 10 -4.28 -3.42 5.16
C GLY A 10 -4.92 -3.42 6.55
N THR A 11 -4.14 -3.16 7.60
CA THR A 11 -4.72 -2.95 8.93
C THR A 11 -5.43 -1.59 9.02
N PRO A 12 -6.51 -1.43 9.81
CA PRO A 12 -7.11 -0.12 10.03
C PRO A 12 -6.07 0.92 10.52
N GLY A 13 -6.17 2.16 10.02
CA GLY A 13 -5.22 3.23 10.33
C GLY A 13 -3.88 3.15 9.58
N THR A 14 -3.75 2.22 8.63
CA THR A 14 -2.56 2.13 7.76
C THR A 14 -2.59 3.20 6.68
N HIS A 15 -1.49 3.93 6.52
CA HIS A 15 -1.31 4.84 5.40
C HIS A 15 -0.67 4.08 4.25
N VAL A 16 -1.23 4.18 3.04
CA VAL A 16 -0.74 3.46 1.86
C VAL A 16 -0.41 4.45 0.74
N GLY A 17 0.81 4.37 0.23
CA GLY A 17 1.24 5.00 -1.02
C GLY A 17 1.22 3.99 -2.16
N LEU A 18 0.63 4.37 -3.29
CA LEU A 18 0.63 3.57 -4.51
C LEU A 18 1.54 4.23 -5.55
N LEU A 19 2.34 3.42 -6.22
CA LEU A 19 3.21 3.83 -7.31
C LEU A 19 2.98 2.91 -8.50
N GLY A 20 2.51 3.47 -9.62
CA GLY A 20 2.41 2.78 -10.91
C GLY A 20 3.48 3.28 -11.86
N VAL A 21 4.26 2.36 -12.44
CA VAL A 21 5.31 2.69 -13.41
C VAL A 21 5.21 1.75 -14.60
N ASP A 22 5.55 2.25 -15.79
CA ASP A 22 5.61 1.45 -17.01
C ASP A 22 6.72 0.38 -16.92
N GLN A 23 6.35 -0.87 -17.16
CA GLN A 23 7.25 -2.02 -17.10
C GLN A 23 8.41 -1.91 -18.11
N ALA A 24 8.23 -1.21 -19.23
CA ALA A 24 9.30 -0.96 -20.20
C ALA A 24 10.44 -0.11 -19.59
N LEU A 25 10.14 0.79 -18.65
CA LEU A 25 11.16 1.55 -17.92
C LEU A 25 11.89 0.67 -16.90
N TYR A 26 11.19 -0.28 -16.27
CA TYR A 26 11.82 -1.24 -15.35
C TYR A 26 12.76 -2.21 -16.04
N LEU A 27 12.46 -2.65 -17.26
CA LEU A 27 13.38 -3.48 -18.04
C LEU A 27 14.71 -2.75 -18.34
N LEU A 28 14.68 -1.41 -18.45
CA LEU A 28 15.86 -0.59 -18.72
C LEU A 28 16.68 -0.30 -17.46
N ARG A 29 16.06 -0.20 -16.27
CA ARG A 29 16.77 0.18 -15.02
C ARG A 29 16.20 -0.49 -13.77
N LYS A 30 16.54 -1.75 -13.54
CA LYS A 30 16.10 -2.54 -12.36
C LYS A 30 16.76 -2.17 -11.02
N LYS A 31 17.92 -1.49 -11.02
CA LYS A 31 18.72 -1.27 -9.80
C LYS A 31 18.14 -0.23 -8.83
N ASP A 32 17.37 0.72 -9.33
CA ASP A 32 16.82 1.82 -8.53
C ASP A 32 15.38 1.55 -8.08
N LEU A 33 14.89 0.32 -8.28
CA LEU A 33 13.52 -0.04 -7.97
C LEU A 33 13.35 -0.23 -6.46
N LEU A 34 12.37 0.49 -5.90
CA LEU A 34 11.90 0.25 -4.54
C LEU A 34 11.16 -1.10 -4.51
N THR A 35 11.86 -2.13 -4.08
CA THR A 35 11.33 -3.47 -3.83
C THR A 35 11.24 -3.73 -2.34
N ARG A 36 10.42 -4.72 -1.96
CA ARG A 36 10.37 -5.23 -0.58
C ARG A 36 11.76 -5.53 -0.04
N ASP A 37 12.60 -6.20 -0.82
CA ASP A 37 13.93 -6.60 -0.38
C ASP A 37 14.87 -5.40 -0.22
N THR A 38 14.84 -4.40 -1.12
CA THR A 38 15.62 -3.17 -0.94
C THR A 38 15.16 -2.34 0.27
N LEU A 39 13.86 -2.39 0.58
CA LEU A 39 13.30 -1.72 1.75
C LEU A 39 13.80 -2.39 3.03
N PHE A 40 13.72 -3.72 3.12
CA PHE A 40 14.22 -4.45 4.28
C PHE A 40 15.75 -4.37 4.39
N GLN A 41 16.51 -4.42 3.28
CA GLN A 41 17.95 -4.16 3.32
C GLN A 41 18.28 -2.77 3.87
N SER A 42 17.49 -1.75 3.52
CA SER A 42 17.66 -0.41 4.09
C SER A 42 17.33 -0.37 5.57
N LEU A 43 16.35 -1.14 6.05
CA LEU A 43 16.03 -1.25 7.47
C LEU A 43 17.14 -2.00 8.23
N ASP A 44 17.62 -3.12 7.67
CA ASP A 44 18.72 -3.91 8.23
C ASP A 44 20.00 -3.09 8.34
N SER A 45 20.25 -2.16 7.41
CA SER A 45 21.39 -1.23 7.49
C SER A 45 21.34 -0.27 8.68
N LYS A 46 20.18 -0.15 9.35
CA LYS A 46 19.98 0.65 10.55
C LYS A 46 19.97 -0.18 11.83
N ASP A 47 20.14 -1.50 11.71
CA ASP A 47 20.40 -2.35 12.87
C ASP A 47 21.70 -1.90 13.53
N LEU A 48 21.67 -1.79 14.86
CA LEU A 48 22.81 -1.41 15.67
C LEU A 48 23.66 -2.63 16.02
N GLY A 49 23.14 -3.84 15.81
CA GLY A 49 23.88 -5.09 15.94
C GLY A 49 24.90 -5.28 14.81
N CYS A 50 26.01 -5.95 15.14
CA CYS A 50 27.10 -6.24 14.22
C CYS A 50 27.44 -7.73 14.23
N GLY A 51 27.61 -8.33 13.05
CA GLY A 51 28.07 -9.70 12.88
C GLY A 51 26.99 -10.77 13.13
N ALA A 52 27.41 -12.04 13.15
CA ALA A 52 26.52 -13.19 13.34
C ALA A 52 26.17 -13.45 14.83
N GLY A 53 26.54 -12.53 15.74
CA GLY A 53 26.40 -12.65 17.20
C GLY A 53 27.65 -13.17 17.92
N GLY A 54 27.57 -13.18 19.26
CA GLY A 54 28.65 -13.65 20.16
C GLY A 54 29.60 -12.53 20.62
N GLY A 55 30.49 -12.89 21.54
CA GLY A 55 31.52 -12.02 22.10
C GLY A 55 32.46 -12.82 22.99
N VAL A 56 33.68 -12.33 23.20
CA VAL A 56 34.66 -12.98 24.09
C VAL A 56 34.21 -12.96 25.55
N ASP A 57 33.31 -12.02 25.89
CA ASP A 57 32.62 -11.94 27.16
C ASP A 57 31.16 -11.47 26.99
N ALA A 58 30.42 -11.43 28.10
CA ALA A 58 29.02 -11.03 28.11
C ALA A 58 28.81 -9.56 27.70
N ALA A 59 29.78 -8.68 27.95
CA ALA A 59 29.67 -7.27 27.60
C ALA A 59 29.83 -7.08 26.08
N GLU A 60 30.79 -7.76 25.47
CA GLU A 60 31.00 -7.74 24.02
C GLU A 60 29.85 -8.45 23.29
N ALA A 61 29.30 -9.54 23.84
CA ALA A 61 28.15 -10.22 23.25
C ALA A 61 26.90 -9.34 23.22
N LEU A 62 26.65 -8.56 24.29
CA LEU A 62 25.53 -7.62 24.36
C LEU A 62 25.77 -6.39 23.49
N SER A 63 26.98 -5.85 23.47
CA SER A 63 27.35 -4.72 22.61
C SER A 63 27.24 -5.08 21.13
N SER A 64 27.67 -6.28 20.73
CA SER A 64 27.55 -6.78 19.36
C SER A 64 26.09 -7.02 18.94
N ALA A 65 25.19 -7.20 19.90
CA ALA A 65 23.75 -7.30 19.66
C ALA A 65 23.02 -5.94 19.61
N GLY A 66 23.75 -4.82 19.71
CA GLY A 66 23.14 -3.47 19.81
C GLY A 66 22.45 -3.23 21.15
N VAL A 67 22.74 -4.06 22.16
CA VAL A 67 22.13 -4.02 23.50
C VAL A 67 23.07 -3.36 24.49
N VAL A 68 22.45 -2.69 25.44
CA VAL A 68 23.07 -1.79 26.38
C VAL A 68 22.71 -2.27 27.80
N LEU A 69 23.71 -2.68 28.59
CA LEU A 69 23.50 -3.26 29.92
C LEU A 69 23.65 -2.22 31.03
N LEU A 70 22.64 -2.12 31.92
CA LEU A 70 22.70 -1.32 33.16
C LEU A 70 22.75 -2.20 34.40
N THR A 71 23.80 -2.06 35.18
CA THR A 71 23.99 -2.66 36.50
C THR A 71 24.56 -1.60 37.44
N GLU A 72 24.58 -1.88 38.75
CA GLU A 72 25.19 -0.98 39.74
C GLU A 72 26.67 -0.64 39.45
N LYS A 73 27.32 -1.41 38.57
CA LYS A 73 28.68 -1.18 38.07
C LYS A 73 28.80 -0.66 36.64
N TYR A 74 27.72 -0.59 35.85
CA TYR A 74 27.80 -0.25 34.42
C TYR A 74 26.50 0.39 33.93
N VAL A 75 26.53 1.53 33.23
CA VAL A 75 25.32 2.20 32.70
C VAL A 75 25.56 2.61 31.24
N SER A 76 24.79 2.09 30.29
CA SER A 76 24.62 2.62 28.95
C SER A 76 23.18 3.13 28.68
N ASN A 77 23.04 4.30 28.07
CA ASN A 77 21.88 5.13 28.31
C ASN A 77 20.96 5.19 27.08
N THR A 78 19.83 4.47 27.04
CA THR A 78 18.66 4.85 26.22
C THR A 78 17.37 4.12 26.64
N LEU A 79 16.38 4.84 27.16
CA LEU A 79 15.00 4.35 27.36
C LEU A 79 14.03 5.24 26.57
N ARG A 80 13.10 4.64 25.82
CA ARG A 80 12.03 5.31 25.08
C ARG A 80 10.68 5.08 25.76
N SER A 81 9.87 6.14 25.88
CA SER A 81 8.51 6.14 26.41
C SER A 81 7.49 5.67 25.37
N VAL A 82 6.44 4.98 25.83
CA VAL A 82 5.25 4.60 25.04
C VAL A 82 4.18 5.68 25.21
N GLU A 83 3.51 6.07 24.11
CA GLU A 83 2.52 7.14 24.06
C GLU A 83 1.26 6.88 24.90
N GLU A 84 0.75 7.95 25.48
CA GLU A 84 -0.43 8.02 26.34
C GLU A 84 -1.64 8.47 25.50
N TYR A 85 -2.81 7.83 25.64
CA TYR A 85 -4.03 8.26 24.94
C TYR A 85 -4.50 9.62 25.48
N GLU A 86 -4.75 10.61 24.60
CA GLU A 86 -5.22 11.94 24.98
C GLU A 86 -6.67 11.99 25.50
N ASP A 87 -7.55 11.06 25.07
CA ASP A 87 -8.98 11.04 25.44
C ASP A 87 -9.32 9.87 26.40
N GLU A 88 -9.80 10.21 27.59
CA GLU A 88 -10.21 9.26 28.65
C GLU A 88 -11.42 8.39 28.25
N THR A 89 -12.35 8.93 27.47
CA THR A 89 -13.52 8.21 26.95
C THR A 89 -13.10 7.19 25.91
N LEU A 90 -12.21 7.57 25.00
CA LEU A 90 -11.68 6.69 23.95
C LEU A 90 -10.86 5.55 24.58
N ARG A 91 -10.04 5.87 25.59
CA ARG A 91 -9.30 4.90 26.40
C ARG A 91 -10.24 3.87 27.02
N MET A 92 -11.32 4.31 27.69
CA MET A 92 -12.30 3.40 28.29
C MET A 92 -13.03 2.52 27.26
N CYS A 93 -13.41 3.09 26.11
CA CYS A 93 -14.10 2.34 25.05
C CYS A 93 -13.20 1.25 24.44
N CYS A 94 -11.92 1.56 24.21
CA CYS A 94 -10.92 0.59 23.78
C CYS A 94 -10.77 -0.58 24.78
N PHE A 95 -10.65 -0.29 26.08
CA PHE A 95 -10.57 -1.33 27.11
C PHE A 95 -11.83 -2.21 27.17
N ARG A 96 -13.02 -1.66 26.89
CA ARG A 96 -14.27 -2.43 26.84
C ARG A 96 -14.38 -3.27 25.56
N GLY A 97 -13.86 -2.77 24.44
CA GLY A 97 -13.78 -3.51 23.17
C GLY A 97 -12.94 -4.78 23.29
N GLN A 98 -11.80 -4.69 23.98
CA GLN A 98 -10.86 -5.80 24.18
C GLN A 98 -11.36 -6.91 25.11
N ARG A 99 -12.40 -6.66 25.92
CA ARG A 99 -12.97 -7.71 26.78
C ARG A 99 -13.75 -8.72 25.95
N LYS A 100 -13.53 -10.00 26.25
CA LYS A 100 -14.27 -11.12 25.66
C LYS A 100 -15.76 -10.98 25.97
N ASP A 101 -16.59 -11.01 24.93
CA ASP A 101 -18.04 -10.95 25.07
C ASP A 101 -18.59 -12.25 25.69
N LYS A 102 -19.44 -12.13 26.71
CA LYS A 102 -20.03 -13.27 27.43
C LYS A 102 -20.94 -14.13 26.54
N LEU A 103 -21.49 -13.55 25.48
CA LEU A 103 -22.33 -14.22 24.48
C LEU A 103 -21.56 -14.56 23.19
N LEU A 104 -20.23 -14.38 23.19
CA LEU A 104 -19.33 -14.66 22.06
C LEU A 104 -19.74 -13.97 20.74
N ARG A 105 -20.38 -12.80 20.83
CA ARG A 105 -20.76 -11.99 19.66
C ARG A 105 -19.54 -11.38 18.97
N SER A 106 -19.64 -11.17 17.65
CA SER A 106 -18.59 -10.50 16.88
C SER A 106 -18.49 -9.01 17.27
N CYS A 107 -17.40 -8.36 16.88
CA CYS A 107 -17.27 -6.91 17.09
C CYS A 107 -18.39 -6.15 16.36
N ASP A 108 -18.78 -6.60 15.17
CA ASP A 108 -19.82 -5.97 14.36
C ASP A 108 -21.20 -6.08 15.03
N ASP A 109 -21.53 -7.25 15.58
CA ASP A 109 -22.77 -7.43 16.36
C ASP A 109 -22.80 -6.52 17.60
N ARG A 110 -21.64 -6.29 18.23
CA ARG A 110 -21.53 -5.40 19.40
C ARG A 110 -21.69 -3.93 19.01
N VAL A 111 -21.20 -3.54 17.83
CA VAL A 111 -21.39 -2.19 17.26
C VAL A 111 -22.87 -1.91 17.04
N ASP A 112 -23.61 -2.84 16.45
CA ASP A 112 -25.04 -2.66 16.17
C ASP A 112 -25.87 -2.50 17.45
N ILE A 113 -25.49 -3.22 18.50
CA ILE A 113 -26.09 -3.06 19.83
C ILE A 113 -25.77 -1.68 20.43
N LEU A 114 -24.51 -1.23 20.34
CA LEU A 114 -24.10 0.09 20.84
C LEU A 114 -24.82 1.22 20.10
N LYS A 115 -24.96 1.13 18.77
CA LYS A 115 -25.76 2.07 17.97
C LYS A 115 -27.20 2.15 18.45
N LYS A 116 -27.84 1.00 18.67
CA LYS A 116 -29.22 0.95 19.17
C LYS A 116 -29.37 1.65 20.53
N TYR A 117 -28.44 1.47 21.46
CA TYR A 117 -28.48 2.14 22.76
C TYR A 117 -28.16 3.64 22.68
N MET A 118 -27.32 4.06 21.73
CA MET A 118 -27.04 5.46 21.43
C MET A 118 -28.29 6.17 20.87
N GLU A 119 -28.99 5.54 19.92
CA GLU A 119 -30.25 6.04 19.35
C GLU A 119 -31.39 6.14 20.39
N LEU A 120 -31.36 5.27 21.41
CA LEU A 120 -32.28 5.34 22.56
C LEU A 120 -31.91 6.46 23.56
N GLY A 121 -30.93 7.31 23.26
CA GLY A 121 -30.59 8.51 24.03
C GLY A 121 -29.71 8.26 25.25
N ASN A 122 -28.90 7.20 25.27
CA ASN A 122 -27.98 6.93 26.39
C ASN A 122 -26.81 7.95 26.41
N PRO A 123 -26.69 8.82 27.42
CA PRO A 123 -25.68 9.88 27.46
C PRO A 123 -24.24 9.36 27.63
N ASN A 124 -24.07 8.08 28.01
CA ASN A 124 -22.76 7.47 28.24
C ASN A 124 -22.15 6.82 26.98
N ILE A 125 -22.85 6.83 25.85
CA ILE A 125 -22.39 6.22 24.59
C ILE A 125 -22.28 7.33 23.55
N LYS A 126 -21.05 7.75 23.27
CA LYS A 126 -20.72 8.71 22.20
C LYS A 126 -20.41 7.97 20.89
N GLN A 127 -20.51 8.69 19.78
CA GLN A 127 -20.17 8.17 18.44
C GLN A 127 -18.75 7.60 18.39
N ASP A 128 -17.78 8.28 19.00
CA ASP A 128 -16.38 7.83 19.09
C ASP A 128 -16.23 6.44 19.74
N CYS A 129 -17.14 6.09 20.65
CA CYS A 129 -17.16 4.79 21.30
C CYS A 129 -17.73 3.70 20.39
N VAL A 130 -18.71 4.02 19.55
CA VAL A 130 -19.25 3.11 18.53
C VAL A 130 -18.17 2.83 17.49
N ASP A 131 -17.47 3.87 17.07
CA ASP A 131 -16.40 3.80 16.08
C ASP A 131 -15.20 2.98 16.62
N ALA A 132 -14.91 3.05 17.92
CA ALA A 132 -13.88 2.24 18.56
C ALA A 132 -14.16 0.71 18.53
N PHE A 133 -15.41 0.29 18.36
CA PHE A 133 -15.80 -1.12 18.23
C PHE A 133 -15.94 -1.54 16.77
N LYS A 134 -16.05 -0.59 15.85
CA LYS A 134 -16.17 -0.84 14.42
C LYS A 134 -14.87 -1.46 13.94
N ARG A 135 -14.98 -2.71 13.48
CA ARG A 135 -13.87 -3.36 12.80
C ARG A 135 -13.86 -2.82 11.38
N ASP A 136 -12.97 -1.87 11.09
CA ASP A 136 -12.64 -1.64 9.69
C ASP A 136 -12.03 -2.94 9.16
N ASP A 137 -12.61 -3.46 8.08
CA ASP A 137 -12.09 -4.63 7.36
C ASP A 137 -10.73 -4.32 6.70
N GLY A 138 -10.30 -3.06 6.77
CA GLY A 138 -9.04 -2.58 6.28
C GLY A 138 -8.96 -2.60 4.76
N ARG A 139 -10.12 -2.65 4.09
CA ARG A 139 -10.20 -2.64 2.64
C ARG A 139 -10.48 -1.23 2.13
N ALA A 140 -9.71 -0.80 1.16
CA ALA A 140 -9.93 0.42 0.41
C ALA A 140 -9.92 0.08 -1.09
N GLU A 141 -10.93 0.54 -1.82
CA GLU A 141 -11.01 0.37 -3.27
C GLU A 141 -10.65 1.68 -3.95
N LEU A 142 -9.67 1.64 -4.84
CA LEU A 142 -9.28 2.77 -5.67
C LEU A 142 -9.59 2.45 -7.13
N SER A 143 -10.51 3.22 -7.71
CA SER A 143 -10.76 3.16 -9.14
C SER A 143 -9.92 4.19 -9.89
N ALA A 144 -9.17 3.74 -10.88
CA ALA A 144 -8.31 4.58 -11.69
C ALA A 144 -8.57 4.36 -13.19
N SER A 145 -8.47 5.43 -13.98
CA SER A 145 -8.53 5.31 -15.44
C SER A 145 -7.16 4.91 -15.98
N LEU A 146 -7.11 3.84 -16.76
CA LEU A 146 -5.88 3.44 -17.42
C LEU A 146 -5.52 4.43 -18.54
N PRO A 147 -4.21 4.69 -18.74
CA PRO A 147 -3.72 5.45 -19.88
C PRO A 147 -4.17 4.85 -21.20
N SER A 148 -4.22 5.69 -22.23
CA SER A 148 -4.63 5.26 -23.57
C SER A 148 -3.51 4.57 -24.37
N SER A 149 -2.27 4.56 -23.86
CA SER A 149 -1.12 3.89 -24.45
C SER A 149 -1.17 2.37 -24.21
N ILE A 150 -0.63 1.60 -25.16
CA ILE A 150 -0.48 0.15 -25.00
C ILE A 150 0.78 -0.11 -24.20
N THR A 151 0.61 -0.34 -22.90
CA THR A 151 1.70 -0.36 -21.92
C THR A 151 1.33 -1.33 -20.80
N THR A 152 2.31 -2.02 -20.24
CA THR A 152 2.09 -2.80 -19.01
C THR A 152 2.57 -1.96 -17.84
N TRP A 153 1.72 -1.80 -16.84
CA TRP A 153 2.00 -1.06 -15.63
C TRP A 153 2.33 -2.03 -14.51
N GLU A 154 3.43 -1.81 -13.82
CA GLU A 154 3.72 -2.45 -12.55
C GLU A 154 3.33 -1.48 -11.42
N VAL A 155 2.35 -1.89 -10.62
CA VAL A 155 1.83 -1.14 -9.48
C VAL A 155 2.36 -1.74 -8.19
N ILE A 156 3.00 -0.91 -7.37
CA ILE A 156 3.55 -1.30 -6.06
C ILE A 156 2.86 -0.47 -4.99
N ALA A 157 2.52 -1.12 -3.87
CA ALA A 157 2.01 -0.44 -2.69
C ALA A 157 3.07 -0.47 -1.58
N VAL A 158 3.32 0.68 -0.98
CA VAL A 158 4.13 0.82 0.24
C VAL A 158 3.22 1.37 1.33
N SER A 159 3.25 0.75 2.50
CA SER A 159 2.37 1.11 3.60
C SER A 159 3.11 1.29 4.90
N ILE A 160 2.58 2.15 5.76
CA ILE A 160 3.03 2.35 7.13
C ILE A 160 1.84 2.26 8.08
N SER A 161 1.94 1.32 9.03
CA SER A 161 0.94 1.03 10.04
C SER A 161 1.51 1.32 11.43
N PRO A 162 0.74 1.97 12.34
CA PRO A 162 1.18 2.19 13.71
C PRO A 162 1.52 0.89 14.47
N SER A 163 0.83 -0.21 14.17
CA SER A 163 1.03 -1.51 14.83
C SER A 163 1.86 -2.48 14.00
N GLY A 164 1.82 -2.35 12.67
CA GLY A 164 2.48 -3.26 11.72
C GLY A 164 3.82 -2.76 11.17
N GLY A 165 4.23 -1.53 11.46
CA GLY A 165 5.43 -0.92 10.89
C GLY A 165 5.28 -0.66 9.39
N VAL A 166 6.39 -0.79 8.64
CA VAL A 166 6.43 -0.56 7.20
C VAL A 166 6.27 -1.88 6.44
N CYS A 167 5.48 -1.87 5.37
CA CYS A 167 5.32 -3.00 4.46
C CYS A 167 5.41 -2.53 3.01
N ALA A 168 6.01 -3.35 2.15
CA ALA A 168 5.98 -3.17 0.71
C ALA A 168 5.41 -4.44 0.07
N THR A 169 4.45 -4.27 -0.83
CA THR A 169 3.83 -5.37 -1.56
C THR A 169 4.70 -5.83 -2.71
N ASN A 170 4.42 -7.04 -3.19
CA ASN A 170 4.91 -7.44 -4.49
C ASN A 170 4.24 -6.59 -5.59
N PRO A 171 4.91 -6.38 -6.74
CA PRO A 171 4.33 -5.66 -7.87
C PRO A 171 3.08 -6.37 -8.41
N LEU A 172 2.05 -5.59 -8.71
CA LEU A 172 0.86 -6.00 -9.44
C LEU A 172 0.98 -5.53 -10.89
N GLU A 173 0.96 -6.47 -11.83
CA GLU A 173 0.97 -6.14 -13.25
C GLU A 173 -0.43 -5.84 -13.78
N ILE A 174 -0.60 -4.69 -14.43
CA ILE A 174 -1.83 -4.26 -15.08
C ILE A 174 -1.55 -3.98 -16.56
N LEU A 175 -2.20 -4.73 -17.44
CA LEU A 175 -2.04 -4.57 -18.89
C LEU A 175 -3.04 -3.57 -19.44
N ALA A 176 -2.57 -2.38 -19.83
CA ALA A 176 -3.36 -1.44 -20.61
C ALA A 176 -3.21 -1.79 -22.10
N MET A 177 -4.21 -2.47 -22.67
CA MET A 177 -4.17 -2.88 -24.08
C MET A 177 -5.43 -2.50 -24.86
N LYS A 178 -5.22 -1.97 -26.06
CA LYS A 178 -6.26 -1.75 -27.06
C LYS A 178 -6.31 -2.95 -28.00
N LYS A 179 -7.48 -3.61 -28.09
CA LYS A 179 -7.67 -4.77 -28.96
C LYS A 179 -7.66 -4.41 -30.45
N PHE A 180 -8.07 -3.20 -30.79
CA PHE A 180 -8.14 -2.71 -32.17
C PHE A 180 -7.79 -1.22 -32.21
N PHE A 181 -6.87 -0.81 -33.08
CA PHE A 181 -6.48 0.58 -33.26
C PHE A 181 -5.80 0.81 -34.62
N ILE A 182 -5.72 2.08 -35.01
CA ILE A 182 -5.07 2.54 -36.25
C ILE A 182 -3.91 3.45 -35.86
N GLU A 183 -2.74 3.21 -36.45
CA GLU A 183 -1.54 4.03 -36.31
C GLU A 183 -1.29 4.74 -37.64
N VAL A 184 -1.08 6.05 -37.60
CA VAL A 184 -0.84 6.87 -38.80
C VAL A 184 0.53 7.53 -38.66
N ASN A 185 1.44 7.22 -39.58
CA ASN A 185 2.81 7.73 -39.56
C ASN A 185 2.91 9.01 -40.39
N VAL A 186 2.61 10.14 -39.75
CA VAL A 186 2.66 11.46 -40.39
C VAL A 186 4.08 12.01 -40.34
N PRO A 187 4.65 12.51 -41.45
CA PRO A 187 5.95 13.17 -41.44
C PRO A 187 5.91 14.45 -40.59
N TYR A 188 7.07 14.83 -40.03
CA TYR A 188 7.20 16.00 -39.14
C TYR A 188 6.73 17.31 -39.81
N SER A 189 7.05 17.48 -41.09
CA SER A 189 6.62 18.63 -41.89
C SER A 189 6.54 18.24 -43.36
N VAL A 190 5.80 19.04 -44.12
CA VAL A 190 5.58 18.85 -45.56
C VAL A 190 5.68 20.19 -46.26
N VAL A 191 6.19 20.19 -47.50
CA VAL A 191 6.32 21.41 -48.29
C VAL A 191 4.97 21.71 -48.97
N LYS A 192 4.59 22.99 -48.99
CA LYS A 192 3.35 23.42 -49.65
C LYS A 192 3.39 23.02 -51.14
N ASN A 193 2.29 22.45 -51.62
CA ASN A 193 2.10 21.93 -52.98
C ASN A 193 2.84 20.63 -53.32
N GLU A 194 3.31 19.89 -52.32
CA GLU A 194 3.86 18.54 -52.51
C GLU A 194 2.76 17.47 -52.37
N GLN A 195 2.76 16.48 -53.26
CA GLN A 195 1.90 15.30 -53.13
C GLN A 195 2.59 14.28 -52.22
N ILE A 196 1.94 13.94 -51.10
CA ILE A 196 2.46 12.98 -50.12
C ILE A 196 1.52 11.77 -50.00
N GLU A 197 2.09 10.62 -49.64
CA GLU A 197 1.35 9.44 -49.23
C GLU A 197 1.59 9.21 -47.74
N ILE A 198 0.52 9.19 -46.94
CA ILE A 198 0.61 8.93 -45.50
C ILE A 198 0.16 7.50 -45.25
N PRO A 199 1.07 6.57 -44.91
CA PRO A 199 0.70 5.21 -44.59
C PRO A 199 -0.04 5.14 -43.26
N ALA A 200 -1.06 4.30 -43.21
CA ALA A 200 -1.80 3.97 -41.99
C ALA A 200 -1.78 2.45 -41.78
N THR A 201 -1.40 2.02 -40.58
CA THR A 201 -1.36 0.62 -40.18
C THR A 201 -2.54 0.32 -39.26
N VAL A 202 -3.30 -0.73 -39.56
CA VAL A 202 -4.42 -1.17 -38.73
C VAL A 202 -4.01 -2.42 -37.97
N TYR A 203 -4.11 -2.37 -36.64
CA TYR A 203 -3.80 -3.50 -35.77
C TYR A 203 -5.07 -4.10 -35.20
N ASN A 204 -5.18 -5.43 -35.31
CA ASN A 204 -6.23 -6.22 -34.67
C ASN A 204 -5.59 -7.31 -33.82
N TYR A 205 -5.54 -7.08 -32.51
CA TYR A 205 -5.14 -8.06 -31.49
C TYR A 205 -6.32 -8.87 -30.94
N GLY A 206 -7.53 -8.66 -31.48
CA GLY A 206 -8.69 -9.48 -31.17
C GLY A 206 -8.59 -10.87 -31.81
N GLN A 207 -9.25 -11.86 -31.20
CA GLN A 207 -9.27 -13.22 -31.74
C GLN A 207 -10.11 -13.35 -33.02
N LYS A 208 -10.98 -12.37 -33.32
CA LYS A 208 -11.89 -12.40 -34.47
C LYS A 208 -11.39 -11.47 -35.56
N PRO A 209 -11.44 -11.88 -36.84
CA PRO A 209 -11.23 -10.97 -37.96
C PRO A 209 -12.24 -9.82 -37.91
N VAL A 210 -11.79 -8.61 -38.24
CA VAL A 210 -12.63 -7.40 -38.30
C VAL A 210 -12.56 -6.85 -39.72
N GLU A 211 -13.72 -6.63 -40.34
CA GLU A 211 -13.82 -5.95 -41.63
C GLU A 211 -13.69 -4.44 -41.40
N VAL A 212 -12.75 -3.80 -42.11
CA VAL A 212 -12.46 -2.37 -41.97
C VAL A 212 -12.61 -1.71 -43.33
N ARG A 213 -13.26 -0.54 -43.39
CA ARG A 213 -13.47 0.19 -44.64
C ARG A 213 -12.74 1.52 -44.60
N LYS A 214 -12.07 1.88 -45.69
CA LYS A 214 -11.49 3.21 -45.88
C LYS A 214 -12.63 4.18 -46.20
N ALA A 215 -12.83 5.20 -45.38
CA ALA A 215 -13.72 6.30 -45.73
C ALA A 215 -13.12 7.05 -46.95
N HIS A 216 -13.94 7.24 -47.98
CA HIS A 216 -13.60 8.03 -49.17
C HIS A 216 -13.92 9.50 -48.94
#